data_AF-B9Y2N8-F1
#
_entry.id   AF-B9Y2N8-F1
#
_cell.length_a   1.000
_cell.length_b   1.000
_cell.length_c   1.000
_cell.angle_alpha   90.00
_cell.angle_beta   90.00
_cell.angle_gamma   90.00
#
_symmetry.space_group_name_H-M   'P 1'
#
loop_
_entity.id
_entity.type
_entity.pdbx_description
1 polymer ?
#
loop_
_entity_poly.entity_id
_entity_poly.type
_entity_poly.pdbx_seq_one_letter_code
_entity_poly.pdbx_strand_id
1 'polypeptide(L)'
;MKLKAGCYVPFAERLREEYKINGDQMTANIGTDKIESLMQHFIAVHDEPLFFILELPTQAENEQEIRPGVVEKLHVDVYYLDGCSQAAALTLLKQTGPLLIKDGLSTFGFGGLESGDEILFSKYNIVTIFGQNLQSYAEFFAAHQIRENPNLLTA
;
A
#
# COMPACT_ATOMS: atom_id res chain seq x y z
N MET A 1 -0.66 3.32 -16.36
CA MET A 1 0.19 3.16 -15.15
C MET A 1 1.04 1.91 -15.29
N LYS A 2 2.23 1.83 -14.66
CA LYS A 2 3.01 0.58 -14.64
C LYS A 2 2.49 -0.35 -13.54
N LEU A 3 2.11 -1.56 -13.91
CA LEU A 3 1.60 -2.54 -12.95
C LEU A 3 2.73 -3.36 -12.29
N LYS A 4 2.41 -3.96 -11.15
CA LYS A 4 3.23 -4.99 -10.50
C LYS A 4 3.53 -6.11 -11.50
N ALA A 5 4.78 -6.59 -11.50
CA ALA A 5 5.18 -7.67 -12.41
C ALA A 5 4.60 -9.03 -11.98
N GLY A 6 4.38 -9.23 -10.68
CA GLY A 6 3.85 -10.47 -10.12
C GLY A 6 2.34 -10.65 -10.22
N CYS A 7 1.58 -9.78 -10.90
CA CYS A 7 0.14 -9.94 -11.06
C CYS A 7 -0.33 -9.70 -12.50
N TYR A 8 -1.49 -10.29 -12.83
CA TYR A 8 -2.20 -10.01 -14.07
C TYR A 8 -3.48 -9.25 -13.73
N VAL A 9 -3.70 -8.11 -14.40
CA VAL A 9 -4.90 -7.29 -14.26
C VAL A 9 -5.62 -7.25 -15.61
N PRO A 10 -6.85 -7.78 -15.72
CA PRO A 10 -7.62 -7.67 -16.94
C PRO A 10 -8.02 -6.22 -17.20
N PHE A 11 -8.02 -5.81 -18.48
CA PHE A 11 -8.40 -4.45 -18.91
C PHE A 11 -7.57 -3.32 -18.25
N ALA A 12 -6.27 -3.57 -18.02
CA ALA A 12 -5.34 -2.64 -17.38
C ALA A 12 -5.30 -1.25 -18.04
N GLU A 13 -5.63 -1.14 -19.32
CA GLU A 13 -5.72 0.12 -20.07
C GLU A 13 -6.81 1.08 -19.55
N ARG A 14 -7.78 0.57 -18.79
CA ARG A 14 -8.84 1.37 -18.17
C ARG A 14 -8.40 2.02 -16.86
N LEU A 15 -7.31 1.53 -16.25
CA LEU A 15 -6.81 2.03 -14.98
C LEU A 15 -5.99 3.30 -15.17
N ARG A 16 -6.26 4.28 -14.31
CA ARG A 16 -5.61 5.59 -14.30
C ARG A 16 -5.08 5.89 -12.92
N GLU A 17 -4.02 6.69 -12.86
CA GLU A 17 -3.46 7.15 -11.60
C GLU A 17 -4.34 8.25 -10.99
N GLU A 18 -5.22 7.82 -10.10
CA GLU A 18 -6.27 8.61 -9.50
C GLU A 18 -6.53 8.10 -8.09
N TYR A 19 -7.09 8.96 -7.23
CA TYR A 19 -7.49 8.58 -5.88
C TYR A 19 -8.97 8.90 -5.63
N LYS A 20 -9.57 8.24 -4.65
CA LYS A 20 -10.85 8.63 -4.06
C LYS A 20 -10.76 8.64 -2.53
N ILE A 21 -11.53 9.51 -1.90
CA ILE A 21 -11.73 9.53 -0.46
C ILE A 21 -12.99 8.71 -0.14
N ASN A 22 -12.91 7.77 0.81
CA ASN A 22 -14.04 7.01 1.34
C ASN A 22 -13.99 7.03 2.86
N GLY A 23 -14.78 7.91 3.49
CA GLY A 23 -14.80 8.01 4.95
C GLY A 23 -13.43 8.38 5.52
N ASP A 24 -12.84 7.47 6.27
CA ASP A 24 -11.55 7.55 6.96
C ASP A 24 -10.38 6.92 6.17
N GLN A 25 -10.60 6.50 4.92
CA GLN A 25 -9.55 6.03 4.02
C GLN A 25 -9.51 6.76 2.67
N MET A 26 -8.29 6.93 2.12
CA MET A 26 -8.07 7.26 0.71
C MET A 26 -7.61 6.00 -0.03
N THR A 27 -8.16 5.77 -1.22
CA THR A 27 -7.77 4.65 -2.08
C THR A 27 -7.28 5.21 -3.41
N ALA A 28 -6.13 4.75 -3.89
CA ALA A 28 -5.53 5.26 -5.12
C ALA A 28 -4.91 4.14 -5.96
N ASN A 29 -4.99 4.28 -7.28
CA ASN A 29 -4.23 3.44 -8.21
C ASN A 29 -2.89 4.10 -8.51
N ILE A 30 -1.77 3.49 -8.13
CA ILE A 30 -0.46 4.14 -8.32
C ILE A 30 0.49 3.22 -9.09
N GLY A 31 1.12 3.74 -10.15
CA GLY A 31 2.11 3.00 -10.92
C GLY A 31 3.31 2.60 -10.07
N THR A 32 3.88 1.42 -10.32
CA THR A 32 5.04 0.90 -9.57
C THR A 32 6.25 1.83 -9.63
N ASP A 33 6.37 2.65 -10.65
CA ASP A 33 7.42 3.66 -10.81
C ASP A 33 7.27 4.90 -9.93
N LYS A 34 6.11 5.09 -9.27
CA LYS A 34 5.88 6.19 -8.32
C LYS A 34 5.82 5.74 -6.85
N ILE A 35 5.77 4.44 -6.57
CA ILE A 35 5.57 3.93 -5.20
C ILE A 35 6.72 4.30 -4.28
N GLU A 36 7.96 4.17 -4.74
CA GLU A 36 9.12 4.51 -3.90
C GLU A 36 9.08 5.99 -3.48
N SER A 37 8.86 6.91 -4.43
CA SER A 37 8.76 8.35 -4.14
C SER A 37 7.55 8.69 -3.28
N LEU A 38 6.42 8.01 -3.48
CA LEU A 38 5.20 8.20 -2.69
C LEU A 38 5.43 7.80 -1.22
N MET A 39 6.03 6.62 -1.00
CA MET A 39 6.36 6.11 0.34
C MET A 39 7.43 6.97 1.02
N GLN A 40 8.45 7.43 0.29
CA GLN A 40 9.43 8.39 0.81
C GLN A 40 8.77 9.70 1.25
N HIS A 41 7.83 10.22 0.45
CA HIS A 41 7.08 11.42 0.81
C HIS A 41 6.28 11.20 2.10
N PHE A 42 5.61 10.05 2.23
CA PHE A 42 4.85 9.72 3.45
C PHE A 42 5.78 9.69 4.67
N ILE A 43 6.89 8.96 4.59
CA ILE A 43 7.87 8.87 5.69
C ILE A 43 8.41 10.26 6.07
N ALA A 44 8.65 11.13 5.09
CA ALA A 44 9.25 12.44 5.33
C ALA A 44 8.32 13.45 6.00
N VAL A 45 6.99 13.34 5.80
CA VAL A 45 6.02 14.28 6.42
C VAL A 45 5.65 13.90 7.85
N HIS A 46 5.99 12.68 8.30
CA HIS A 46 5.72 12.19 9.65
C HIS A 46 6.95 12.39 10.53
N ASP A 47 7.03 13.52 11.22
CA ASP A 47 8.07 13.81 12.23
C ASP A 47 7.76 13.13 13.57
N GLU A 48 7.70 11.80 13.55
CA GLU A 48 7.34 10.93 14.67
C GLU A 48 7.97 9.54 14.49
N PRO A 49 7.98 8.69 15.54
CA PRO A 49 8.32 7.28 15.38
C PRO A 49 7.35 6.57 14.43
N LEU A 50 7.89 5.79 13.51
CA LEU A 50 7.15 5.05 12.51
C LEU A 50 7.16 3.55 12.80
N PHE A 51 6.19 2.84 12.24
CA PHE A 51 6.25 1.40 12.09
C PHE A 51 6.28 1.00 10.61
N PHE A 52 6.74 -0.22 10.34
CA PHE A 52 6.64 -0.89 9.06
C PHE A 52 5.76 -2.13 9.21
N ILE A 53 4.89 -2.35 8.22
CA ILE A 53 4.03 -3.52 8.14
C ILE A 53 4.27 -4.25 6.81
N LEU A 54 4.25 -5.58 6.86
CA LEU A 54 4.31 -6.46 5.71
C LEU A 54 3.31 -7.60 5.89
N GLU A 55 2.40 -7.75 4.94
CA GLU A 55 1.47 -8.86 4.86
C GLU A 55 1.88 -9.76 3.69
N LEU A 56 2.03 -11.05 3.99
CA LEU A 56 2.29 -12.08 2.98
C LEU A 56 1.14 -13.10 2.99
N PRO A 57 0.77 -13.70 1.84
CA PRO A 57 -0.09 -14.87 1.86
C PRO A 57 0.49 -15.93 2.78
N THR A 58 -0.34 -16.55 3.62
CA THR A 58 0.14 -17.65 4.46
C THR A 58 0.45 -18.87 3.61
N GLN A 59 1.08 -19.88 4.22
CA GLN A 59 1.34 -21.15 3.58
C GLN A 59 0.04 -21.92 3.36
N ALA A 60 -0.09 -22.62 2.22
CA ALA A 60 -1.29 -23.39 1.90
C ALA A 60 -1.66 -24.43 2.97
N GLU A 61 -0.67 -24.96 3.70
CA GLU A 61 -0.87 -25.92 4.80
C GLU A 61 -1.57 -25.30 6.03
N ASN A 62 -1.50 -23.97 6.18
CA ASN A 62 -2.17 -23.22 7.24
C ASN A 62 -3.60 -22.82 6.86
N GLU A 63 -3.99 -23.00 5.59
CA GLU A 63 -5.33 -22.67 5.12
C GLU A 63 -6.31 -23.78 5.48
N GLN A 64 -7.49 -23.38 5.97
CA GLN A 64 -8.54 -24.33 6.33
C GLN A 64 -9.45 -24.60 5.12
N GLU A 65 -9.36 -25.80 4.56
CA GLU A 65 -10.33 -26.26 3.57
C GLU A 65 -11.69 -26.53 4.22
N ILE A 66 -12.76 -26.02 3.59
CA ILE A 66 -14.14 -26.36 3.96
C ILE A 66 -14.65 -27.58 3.16
N ARG A 67 -13.98 -27.93 2.06
CA ARG A 67 -14.14 -29.13 1.23
C ARG A 67 -12.91 -29.24 0.31
N PRO A 68 -12.62 -30.41 -0.28
CA PRO A 68 -11.40 -30.62 -1.08
C PRO A 68 -11.17 -29.51 -2.12
N GLY A 69 -10.06 -28.78 -1.98
CA GLY A 69 -9.65 -27.70 -2.88
C GLY A 69 -10.46 -26.41 -2.76
N VAL A 70 -11.25 -26.22 -1.70
CA VAL A 70 -12.03 -24.99 -1.47
C VAL A 70 -11.73 -24.43 -0.09
N VAL A 71 -11.18 -23.22 -0.09
CA VAL A 71 -10.92 -22.39 1.10
C VAL A 71 -11.91 -21.22 1.06
N GLU A 72 -12.52 -20.90 2.20
CA GLU A 72 -13.48 -19.79 2.30
C GLU A 72 -12.80 -18.42 2.34
N LYS A 73 -11.68 -18.32 3.07
CA LYS A 73 -10.89 -17.11 3.23
C LYS A 73 -9.41 -17.46 3.27
N LEU A 74 -8.60 -16.73 2.50
CA LEU A 74 -7.15 -16.85 2.56
C LEU A 74 -6.60 -16.00 3.71
N HIS A 75 -5.72 -16.59 4.50
CA HIS A 75 -5.05 -15.91 5.61
C HIS A 75 -3.76 -15.23 5.15
N VAL A 76 -3.31 -14.27 5.95
CA VAL A 76 -2.04 -13.57 5.75
C VAL A 76 -1.18 -13.68 6.99
N ASP A 77 0.12 -13.84 6.79
CA ASP A 77 1.12 -13.71 7.84
C ASP A 77 1.51 -12.23 7.91
N VAL A 78 1.34 -11.62 9.09
CA VAL A 78 1.62 -10.19 9.31
C VAL A 78 2.93 -10.04 10.08
N TYR A 79 3.84 -9.28 9.49
CA TYR A 79 5.12 -8.90 10.08
C TYR A 79 5.09 -7.41 10.39
N TYR A 80 5.40 -7.07 11.63
CA TYR A 80 5.34 -5.70 12.15
C TYR A 80 6.68 -5.33 12.78
N LEU A 81 7.23 -4.18 12.37
CA LEU A 81 8.46 -3.63 12.92
C LEU A 81 8.18 -2.22 13.45
N ASP A 82 8.23 -2.08 14.78
CA ASP A 82 7.91 -0.86 15.49
C ASP A 82 9.13 0.05 15.73
N GLY A 83 8.87 1.30 16.12
CA GLY A 83 9.86 2.23 16.67
C GLY A 83 10.95 2.65 15.68
N CYS A 84 10.64 2.63 14.39
CA CYS A 84 11.54 3.08 13.34
C CYS A 84 11.69 4.61 13.40
N SER A 85 12.92 5.11 13.39
CA SER A 85 13.16 6.51 13.02
C SER A 85 12.87 6.71 11.53
N GLN A 86 12.61 7.94 11.10
CA GLN A 86 12.48 8.28 9.67
C GLN A 86 13.67 7.74 8.83
N ALA A 87 14.89 7.90 9.32
CA ALA A 87 16.09 7.41 8.63
C ALA A 87 16.12 5.87 8.51
N ALA A 88 15.67 5.15 9.54
CA ALA A 88 15.54 3.70 9.51
C ALA A 88 14.45 3.25 8.53
N ALA A 89 13.28 3.91 8.53
CA ALA A 89 12.18 3.62 7.61
C ALA A 89 12.59 3.86 6.14
N LEU A 90 13.26 4.98 5.84
CA LEU A 90 13.81 5.26 4.50
C LEU A 90 14.84 4.22 4.06
N THR A 91 15.72 3.80 4.98
CA THR A 91 16.72 2.76 4.69
C THR A 91 16.04 1.43 4.39
N LEU A 92 15.04 1.05 5.18
CA LEU A 92 14.26 -0.17 4.98
C LEU A 92 13.57 -0.15 3.61
N LEU A 93 12.84 0.93 3.29
CA LEU A 93 12.20 1.11 1.99
C LEU A 93 13.20 0.98 0.83
N LYS A 94 14.38 1.59 0.95
CA LYS A 94 15.42 1.51 -0.10
C LYS A 94 15.96 0.09 -0.29
N GLN A 95 16.06 -0.69 0.78
CA GLN A 95 16.58 -2.06 0.74
C GLN A 95 15.53 -3.06 0.25
N THR A 96 14.28 -2.95 0.70
CA THR A 96 13.22 -3.94 0.44
C THR A 96 12.28 -3.54 -0.70
N GLY A 97 12.09 -2.24 -0.92
CA GLY A 97 11.17 -1.68 -1.91
C GLY A 97 11.33 -2.24 -3.32
N PRO A 98 12.56 -2.38 -3.87
CA PRO A 98 12.74 -2.94 -5.21
C PRO A 98 12.16 -4.35 -5.41
N LEU A 99 12.07 -5.14 -4.33
CA LEU A 99 11.43 -6.45 -4.30
C LEU A 99 9.92 -6.32 -4.08
N LEU A 100 9.51 -5.68 -2.98
CA LEU A 100 8.12 -5.61 -2.55
C LEU A 100 7.21 -4.84 -3.52
N ILE A 101 7.74 -3.81 -4.19
CA ILE A 101 7.00 -3.03 -5.19
C ILE A 101 6.64 -3.90 -6.40
N LYS A 102 7.49 -4.87 -6.75
CA LYS A 102 7.28 -5.75 -7.91
C LYS A 102 6.47 -6.99 -7.57
N ASP A 103 6.50 -7.40 -6.30
CA ASP A 103 5.77 -8.56 -5.83
C ASP A 103 4.26 -8.37 -6.01
N GLY A 104 3.60 -9.40 -6.54
CA GLY A 104 2.19 -9.34 -6.93
C GLY A 104 1.20 -9.57 -5.78
N LEU A 105 1.68 -10.10 -4.65
CA LEU A 105 0.82 -10.65 -3.60
C LEU A 105 1.03 -9.95 -2.25
N SER A 106 2.24 -9.47 -1.96
CA SER A 106 2.55 -8.78 -0.72
C SER A 106 1.82 -7.45 -0.61
N THR A 107 1.35 -7.14 0.58
CA THR A 107 1.03 -5.76 1.00
C THR A 107 2.16 -5.28 1.89
N PHE A 108 2.65 -4.07 1.71
CA PHE A 108 3.57 -3.47 2.67
C PHE A 108 3.28 -1.99 2.86
N GLY A 109 3.74 -1.43 3.98
CA GLY A 109 3.45 -0.05 4.31
C GLY A 109 4.21 0.49 5.50
N PHE A 110 3.89 1.74 5.81
CA PHE A 110 4.43 2.47 6.96
C PHE A 110 3.30 3.21 7.65
N GLY A 111 3.44 3.47 8.94
CA GLY A 111 2.52 4.35 9.66
C GLY A 111 3.15 5.06 10.84
N GLY A 112 2.53 6.14 11.29
CA GLY A 112 2.93 6.91 12.47
C GLY A 112 2.35 6.31 13.74
N LEU A 113 3.16 6.24 14.80
CA LEU A 113 2.72 5.72 16.10
C LEU A 113 1.89 6.73 16.91
N GLU A 114 2.06 8.02 16.66
CA GLU A 114 1.38 9.11 17.35
C GLU A 114 0.15 9.57 16.56
N SER A 115 0.30 9.80 15.25
CA SER A 115 -0.83 10.18 14.38
C SER A 115 -1.81 9.04 14.16
N GLY A 116 -1.31 7.80 14.10
CA GLY A 116 -2.07 6.64 13.66
C GLY A 116 -2.36 6.62 12.16
N ASP A 117 -1.75 7.52 11.39
CA ASP A 117 -1.85 7.51 9.94
C ASP A 117 -1.04 6.34 9.37
N GLU A 118 -1.54 5.68 8.32
CA GLU A 118 -0.92 4.50 7.72
C GLU A 118 -1.05 4.53 6.20
N ILE A 119 0.05 4.25 5.48
CA ILE A 119 0.05 4.04 4.04
C ILE A 119 0.39 2.58 3.72
N LEU A 120 -0.47 1.93 2.93
CA LEU A 120 -0.28 0.57 2.43
C LEU A 120 -0.19 0.56 0.91
N PHE A 121 0.74 -0.21 0.35
CA PHE A 121 0.75 -0.61 -1.05
C PHE A 121 0.44 -2.09 -1.17
N SER A 122 -0.73 -2.38 -1.70
CA SER A 122 -1.33 -3.71 -1.75
C SER A 122 -1.38 -4.28 -3.18
N LYS A 123 -2.06 -5.42 -3.33
CA LYS A 123 -2.27 -6.10 -4.61
C LYS A 123 -2.83 -5.14 -5.66
N TYR A 124 -2.53 -5.43 -6.92
CA TYR A 124 -3.04 -4.70 -8.09
C TYR A 124 -2.81 -3.19 -8.08
N ASN A 125 -1.68 -2.76 -7.52
CA ASN A 125 -1.27 -1.36 -7.52
C ASN A 125 -2.15 -0.41 -6.68
N ILE A 126 -2.87 -0.95 -5.70
CA ILE A 126 -3.74 -0.15 -4.85
C ILE A 126 -2.93 0.38 -3.67
N VAL A 127 -2.87 1.71 -3.56
CA VAL A 127 -2.42 2.41 -2.36
C VAL A 127 -3.64 2.76 -1.51
N THR A 128 -3.55 2.49 -0.22
CA THR A 128 -4.53 2.93 0.77
C THR A 128 -3.85 3.80 1.80
N ILE A 129 -4.44 4.94 2.14
CA ILE A 129 -4.03 5.75 3.29
C ILE A 129 -5.17 5.77 4.30
N PHE A 130 -4.90 5.35 5.52
CA PHE A 130 -5.78 5.52 6.67
C PHE A 130 -5.28 6.71 7.47
N GLY A 131 -6.20 7.52 8.01
CA GLY A 131 -5.80 8.65 8.83
C GLY A 131 -6.97 9.48 9.34
N GLN A 132 -6.73 10.26 10.38
CA GLN A 132 -7.79 11.05 11.03
C GLN A 132 -8.13 12.32 10.25
N ASN A 133 -7.19 12.86 9.46
CA ASN A 133 -7.35 14.09 8.71
C ASN A 133 -6.96 13.93 7.23
N LEU A 134 -7.67 13.06 6.50
CA LEU A 134 -7.37 12.77 5.10
C LEU A 134 -7.37 13.98 4.17
N GLN A 135 -8.06 15.06 4.54
CA GLN A 135 -8.09 16.27 3.73
C GLN A 135 -6.69 16.89 3.57
N SER A 136 -5.76 16.66 4.52
CA SER A 136 -4.37 17.10 4.42
C SER A 136 -3.58 16.35 3.34
N TYR A 137 -4.02 15.14 2.96
CA TYR A 137 -3.35 14.32 1.94
C TYR A 137 -3.74 14.67 0.50
N ALA A 138 -4.64 15.62 0.29
CA ALA A 138 -4.91 16.13 -1.06
C ALA A 138 -3.65 16.74 -1.70
N GLU A 139 -2.88 17.53 -0.92
CA GLU A 139 -1.60 18.10 -1.36
C GLU A 139 -0.55 17.01 -1.58
N PHE A 140 -0.56 15.97 -0.75
CA PHE A 140 0.30 14.80 -0.88
C PHE A 140 0.13 14.13 -2.24
N PHE A 141 -1.11 13.83 -2.67
CA PHE A 141 -1.35 13.24 -3.99
C PHE A 141 -1.11 14.22 -5.14
N ALA A 142 -1.42 15.50 -4.95
CA ALA A 142 -1.14 16.53 -5.95
C ALA A 142 0.36 16.65 -6.28
N ALA A 143 1.24 16.54 -5.27
CA ALA A 143 2.69 16.54 -5.46
C ALA A 143 3.19 15.40 -6.38
N HIS A 144 2.44 14.28 -6.44
CA HIS A 144 2.72 13.12 -7.29
C HIS A 144 1.90 13.10 -8.59
N GLN A 145 1.19 14.19 -8.88
CA GLN A 145 0.33 14.38 -10.06
C GLN A 145 -0.82 13.35 -10.12
N ILE A 146 -1.35 12.96 -8.96
CA ILE A 146 -2.46 12.02 -8.84
C ILE A 146 -3.70 12.84 -8.47
N ARG A 147 -4.71 12.79 -9.33
CA ARG A 147 -5.93 13.59 -9.17
C ARG A 147 -7.03 12.81 -8.46
N GLU A 148 -7.93 13.53 -7.81
CA GLU A 148 -9.14 12.92 -7.25
C GLU A 148 -10.11 12.48 -8.37
N ASN A 149 -10.75 11.34 -8.17
CA ASN A 149 -11.87 10.84 -8.95
C ASN A 149 -12.84 10.07 -8.03
N PRO A 150 -14.02 10.64 -7.71
CA PRO A 150 -15.03 9.96 -6.89
C PRO A 150 -15.51 8.62 -7.46
N ASN A 151 -15.38 8.43 -8.77
CA ASN A 151 -15.74 7.20 -9.48
C ASN A 151 -14.51 6.35 -9.83
N LEU A 152 -13.51 6.32 -8.93
CA LEU A 152 -12.28 5.56 -9.13
C LEU A 152 -12.58 4.10 -9.52
N LEU A 153 -12.04 3.70 -10.68
CA LEU A 153 -12.02 2.32 -11.12
C LEU A 153 -10.72 1.67 -10.64
N THR A 154 -10.81 0.68 -9.76
CA THR A 154 -9.68 -0.15 -9.35
C THR A 154 -9.66 -1.46 -10.15
N ALA A 155 -8.54 -2.17 -10.10
CA ALA A 155 -8.39 -3.52 -10.64
C ALA A 155 -9.33 -4.54 -9.97
#